data_AF-A0ABD5LGN2-F1
#
_entry.id   AF-A0ABD5LGN2-F1
#
_cell.length_a   1.000
_cell.length_b   1.000
_cell.length_c   1.000
_cell.angle_alpha   90.00
_cell.angle_beta   90.00
_cell.angle_gamma   90.00
#
_symmetry.space_group_name_H-M   'P 1'
#
loop_
_entity.id
_entity.type
_entity.pdbx_description
1 polymer ?
#
loop_
_entity_poly.entity_id
_entity_poly.type
_entity_poly.pdbx_seq_one_letter_code
_entity_poly.pdbx_strand_id
1 'polypeptide(L)'
;MKKIVNGEEFEMTAAEIAELQSYAPADVDPITVIYKLDLWSRMTDDEADQVGAAMEEQPFRIRKIFESAGSYRSDHELWPLLVQIATALFGEERAVQILAPSE
;
A
#
# COMPACT_ATOMS: atom_id res chain seq x y z
N MET A 1 25.58 -2.89 -22.55
CA MET A 1 26.26 -2.93 -21.23
C MET A 1 27.60 -3.59 -21.49
N LYS A 2 28.70 -3.10 -20.92
CA LYS A 2 30.04 -3.60 -21.24
C LYS A 2 30.57 -4.45 -20.09
N LYS A 3 31.22 -5.56 -20.41
CA LYS A 3 31.96 -6.37 -19.44
C LYS A 3 33.46 -6.23 -19.71
N ILE A 4 34.26 -6.26 -18.65
CA ILE A 4 35.72 -6.31 -18.77
C ILE A 4 36.14 -7.76 -18.57
N VAL A 5 36.79 -8.35 -19.58
CA VAL A 5 37.39 -9.68 -19.50
C VAL A 5 38.86 -9.54 -19.83
N ASN A 6 39.73 -9.88 -18.87
CA ASN A 6 41.19 -9.76 -19.01
C ASN A 6 41.71 -8.36 -19.40
N GLY A 7 41.00 -7.29 -18.99
CA GLY A 7 41.40 -5.91 -19.28
C GLY A 7 40.92 -5.35 -20.61
N GLU A 8 40.20 -6.13 -21.42
CA GLU A 8 39.54 -5.68 -22.64
C GLU A 8 38.03 -5.50 -22.43
N GLU A 9 37.47 -4.43 -22.99
CA GLU A 9 36.03 -4.16 -22.97
C GLU A 9 35.31 -4.97 -24.06
N PHE A 10 34.37 -5.81 -23.66
CA PHE A 10 33.48 -6.53 -24.56
C PHE A 10 32.04 -6.04 -24.37
N GLU A 11 31.32 -5.85 -25.47
CA GLU A 11 29.87 -5.68 -25.42
C GLU A 11 29.23 -6.97 -24.89
N MET A 12 28.39 -6.83 -23.87
CA MET A 12 27.63 -7.96 -23.33
C MET A 12 26.57 -8.39 -24.35
N THR A 13 26.39 -9.70 -24.49
CA THR A 13 25.31 -10.24 -25.32
C THR A 13 23.95 -9.96 -24.68
N ALA A 14 22.90 -9.95 -25.49
CA ALA A 14 21.53 -9.76 -24.99
C ALA A 14 21.13 -10.82 -23.95
N ALA A 15 21.65 -12.05 -24.08
CA ALA A 15 21.41 -13.14 -23.12
C ALA A 15 22.08 -12.88 -21.76
N GLU A 16 23.33 -12.40 -21.75
CA GLU A 16 24.06 -12.07 -20.51
C GLU A 16 23.45 -10.84 -19.80
N ILE A 17 22.91 -9.89 -20.56
CA ILE A 17 22.18 -8.74 -20.01
C ILE A 17 20.87 -9.21 -19.37
N ALA A 18 20.11 -10.08 -20.04
CA ALA A 18 18.86 -10.61 -19.51
C ALA A 18 19.09 -11.48 -18.26
N GLU A 19 20.16 -12.26 -18.23
CA GLU A 19 20.58 -13.04 -17.07
C GLU A 19 20.89 -12.13 -15.88
N LEU A 20 21.67 -11.06 -16.06
CA LEU A 20 21.92 -10.07 -15.00
C LEU A 20 20.64 -9.37 -14.52
N GLN A 21 19.73 -9.03 -15.44
CA GLN A 21 18.45 -8.40 -15.09
C GLN A 21 17.53 -9.35 -14.32
N SER A 22 17.63 -10.67 -14.53
CA SER A 22 16.84 -11.66 -13.76
C SER A 22 17.24 -11.76 -12.29
N TYR A 23 18.45 -11.29 -11.94
CA TYR A 23 18.92 -11.19 -10.55
C TYR A 23 18.63 -9.82 -9.93
N ALA A 24 18.06 -8.86 -10.69
CA ALA A 24 17.58 -7.64 -10.10
C ALA A 24 16.46 -7.97 -9.10
N PRO A 25 16.51 -7.46 -7.86
CA PRO A 25 15.40 -7.62 -6.95
C PRO A 25 14.15 -7.06 -7.64
N ALA A 26 13.05 -7.82 -7.64
CA ALA A 26 11.77 -7.32 -8.12
C ALA A 26 11.48 -5.99 -7.41
N ASP A 27 11.03 -4.98 -8.16
CA ASP A 27 10.54 -3.74 -7.57
C ASP A 27 9.40 -4.11 -6.61
N VAL A 28 9.72 -4.12 -5.32
CA VAL A 28 8.74 -4.39 -4.27
C VAL A 28 7.99 -3.09 -4.09
N ASP A 29 6.68 -3.10 -4.39
CA ASP A 29 5.86 -1.92 -4.16
C ASP A 29 6.03 -1.47 -2.69
N PRO A 30 6.28 -0.17 -2.46
CA PRO A 30 6.45 0.33 -1.11
C PRO A 30 5.19 0.05 -0.28
N ILE A 31 5.38 -0.54 0.90
CA ILE A 31 4.28 -0.80 1.83
C ILE A 31 3.77 0.54 2.33
N THR A 32 2.53 0.88 1.98
CA THR A 32 1.85 2.04 2.54
C THR A 32 1.50 1.75 3.99
N VAL A 33 1.81 2.68 4.89
CA VAL A 33 1.47 2.61 6.30
C VAL A 33 0.68 3.86 6.66
N ILE A 34 -0.48 3.69 7.28
CA ILE A 34 -1.32 4.77 7.78
C ILE A 34 -1.49 4.57 9.28
N TYR A 35 -1.06 5.53 10.10
CA TYR A 35 -1.36 5.51 11.53
C TYR A 35 -2.84 5.83 11.78
N LYS A 36 -3.41 5.20 12.80
CA LYS A 36 -4.82 5.40 13.17
C LYS A 36 -5.13 6.89 13.39
N LEU A 37 -4.22 7.62 14.04
CA LEU A 37 -4.39 9.06 14.26
C LEU A 37 -4.56 9.83 12.94
N ASP A 38 -3.68 9.58 11.97
CA ASP A 38 -3.70 10.30 10.70
C ASP A 38 -4.94 9.94 9.86
N LEU A 39 -5.33 8.66 9.86
CA LEU A 39 -6.55 8.21 9.18
C LEU A 39 -7.76 9.03 9.66
N TRP A 40 -7.98 9.08 10.98
CA TRP A 40 -9.14 9.77 11.54
C TRP A 40 -9.01 11.29 11.47
N SER A 41 -7.81 11.85 11.62
CA SER A 41 -7.60 13.30 11.58
C SER A 41 -7.79 13.92 10.19
N ARG A 42 -7.73 13.11 9.12
CA ARG A 42 -7.98 13.56 7.74
C ARG A 42 -9.46 13.61 7.40
N MET A 43 -10.29 12.89 8.13
CA MET A 43 -11.74 12.84 7.93
C MET A 43 -12.41 14.03 8.62
N THR A 44 -13.52 14.49 8.06
CA THR A 44 -14.48 15.30 8.81
C THR A 44 -15.26 14.43 9.81
N ASP A 45 -15.95 15.05 10.76
CA ASP A 45 -16.81 14.31 11.70
C ASP A 45 -17.89 13.50 10.95
N ASP A 46 -18.54 14.09 9.92
CA ASP A 46 -19.54 13.40 9.10
C ASP A 46 -18.95 12.20 8.31
N GLU A 47 -17.71 12.32 7.82
CA GLU A 47 -17.01 11.21 7.15
C GLU A 47 -16.67 10.10 8.15
N ALA A 48 -16.20 10.47 9.35
CA ALA A 48 -15.88 9.52 10.40
C ALA A 48 -17.12 8.74 10.87
N ASP A 49 -18.28 9.41 11.00
CA ASP A 49 -19.55 8.78 11.35
C ASP A 49 -19.99 7.75 10.28
N GLN A 50 -19.82 8.08 9.00
CA GLN A 50 -20.12 7.15 7.89
C GLN A 50 -19.22 5.92 7.89
N VAL A 51 -17.92 6.09 8.15
CA VAL A 51 -16.98 4.96 8.30
C VAL A 51 -17.36 4.12 9.51
N GLY A 52 -17.74 4.76 10.63
CA GLY A 52 -18.25 4.09 11.82
C GLY A 52 -19.43 3.18 11.52
N ALA A 53 -20.46 3.70 10.85
CA ALA A 53 -21.63 2.93 10.44
C ALA A 53 -21.27 1.75 9.51
N ALA A 54 -20.42 1.98 8.51
CA ALA A 54 -19.97 0.91 7.60
C ALA A 54 -19.16 -0.18 8.33
N MET A 55 -18.40 0.20 9.37
CA MET A 55 -17.64 -0.73 10.18
C MET A 55 -18.55 -1.57 11.09
N GLU A 56 -19.68 -1.03 11.57
CA GLU A 56 -20.64 -1.77 12.41
C GLU A 56 -21.24 -3.00 11.69
N GLU A 57 -21.36 -2.95 10.37
CA GLU A 57 -21.84 -4.06 9.54
C GLU A 57 -20.80 -5.18 9.39
N GLN A 58 -19.54 -4.93 9.74
CA GLN A 58 -18.47 -5.91 9.59
C GLN A 58 -18.53 -7.02 10.65
N PRO A 59 -18.03 -8.23 10.34
CA PRO A 59 -17.92 -9.31 11.31
C PRO A 59 -17.17 -8.86 12.58
N PHE A 60 -17.57 -9.39 13.74
CA PHE A 60 -17.01 -8.99 15.03
C PHE A 60 -15.47 -9.01 15.07
N ARG A 61 -14.85 -10.03 14.48
CA ARG A 61 -13.39 -10.13 14.38
C ARG A 61 -12.77 -8.94 13.64
N ILE A 62 -13.35 -8.53 12.52
CA ILE A 62 -12.87 -7.42 11.69
C ILE A 62 -12.96 -6.12 12.47
N ARG A 63 -14.11 -5.85 13.10
CA ARG A 63 -14.30 -4.68 13.96
C ARG A 63 -13.24 -4.60 15.05
N LYS A 64 -12.99 -5.70 15.76
CA LYS A 64 -11.96 -5.74 16.82
C LYS A 64 -10.55 -5.53 16.31
N ILE A 65 -10.21 -6.05 15.13
CA ILE A 65 -8.90 -5.78 14.50
C ILE A 65 -8.78 -4.28 14.16
N PHE A 66 -9.77 -3.71 13.48
CA PHE A 66 -9.75 -2.29 13.10
C PHE A 66 -9.71 -1.34 14.30
N GLU A 67 -10.50 -1.61 15.34
CA GLU A 67 -10.55 -0.82 16.57
C GLU A 67 -9.22 -0.83 17.33
N SER A 68 -8.56 -2.00 17.40
CA SER A 68 -7.33 -2.21 18.19
C SER A 68 -6.04 -1.85 17.44
N ALA A 69 -6.09 -1.77 16.11
CA ALA A 69 -4.92 -1.45 15.30
C ALA A 69 -4.37 -0.04 15.61
N GLY A 70 -3.05 0.07 15.75
CA GLY A 70 -2.35 1.36 15.79
C GLY A 70 -2.03 1.92 14.40
N SER A 71 -1.97 1.04 13.39
CA SER A 71 -1.74 1.39 11.99
C SER A 71 -2.39 0.39 11.04
N TYR A 72 -2.60 0.83 9.81
CA TYR A 72 -3.12 0.06 8.69
C TYR A 72 -2.05 0.00 7.61
N ARG A 73 -1.76 -1.20 7.10
CA ARG A 73 -0.66 -1.43 6.16
C ARG A 73 -1.16 -2.04 4.86
N SER A 74 -0.61 -1.65 3.72
CA SER A 74 -1.03 -2.18 2.41
C SER A 74 -0.72 -3.65 2.17
N ASP A 75 0.19 -4.23 2.96
CA ASP A 75 0.49 -5.66 2.95
C ASP A 75 -0.38 -6.49 3.90
N HIS A 76 -1.33 -5.86 4.61
CA HIS A 76 -2.25 -6.54 5.52
C HIS A 76 -3.49 -7.07 4.79
N GLU A 77 -4.00 -8.23 5.19
CA GLU A 77 -5.16 -8.90 4.55
C GLU A 77 -6.44 -8.05 4.49
N LEU A 78 -6.58 -7.08 5.40
CA LEU A 78 -7.73 -6.18 5.51
C LEU A 78 -7.57 -4.85 4.76
N TRP A 79 -6.42 -4.61 4.14
CA TRP A 79 -6.23 -3.41 3.34
C TRP A 79 -7.27 -3.23 2.23
N PRO A 80 -7.63 -4.28 1.45
CA PRO A 80 -8.65 -4.13 0.41
C PRO A 80 -10.01 -3.70 0.96
N LEU A 81 -10.38 -4.13 2.17
CA LEU A 81 -11.62 -3.72 2.82
C LEU A 81 -11.59 -2.22 3.16
N LEU A 82 -10.46 -1.71 3.68
CA LEU A 82 -10.30 -0.29 3.99
C LEU A 82 -10.42 0.58 2.72
N VAL A 83 -9.75 0.16 1.64
CA VAL A 83 -9.84 0.82 0.31
C VAL A 83 -11.27 0.79 -0.22
N GLN A 84 -11.94 -0.36 -0.13
CA GLN A 84 -13.32 -0.52 -0.59
C GLN A 84 -14.27 0.41 0.18
N ILE A 85 -14.19 0.45 1.51
CA ILE A 85 -15.06 1.30 2.34
C ILE A 85 -14.83 2.78 1.98
N ALA A 86 -13.57 3.23 1.95
CA ALA A 86 -13.26 4.63 1.65
C ALA A 86 -13.73 5.04 0.25
N THR A 87 -13.52 4.17 -0.75
CA THR A 87 -13.93 4.45 -2.13
C THR A 87 -15.45 4.42 -2.29
N ALA A 88 -16.14 3.49 -1.63
CA ALA A 88 -17.60 3.38 -1.71
C ALA A 88 -18.30 4.57 -1.04
N LEU A 89 -17.76 5.06 0.07
CA LEU A 89 -18.35 6.19 0.80
C LEU A 89 -18.00 7.55 0.18
N PHE A 90 -16.77 7.73 -0.31
CA PHE A 90 -16.24 9.06 -0.63
C PHE A 90 -15.76 9.23 -2.07
N GLY A 91 -15.76 8.16 -2.87
CA GLY A 91 -15.19 8.14 -4.21
C GLY A 91 -13.66 8.06 -4.19
N GLU A 92 -13.09 7.79 -5.37
CA GLU A 92 -11.65 7.51 -5.53
C GLU A 92 -10.76 8.67 -5.09
N GLU A 93 -11.10 9.91 -5.49
CA GLU A 93 -10.27 11.08 -5.22
C GLU A 93 -10.13 11.34 -3.71
N ARG A 94 -11.23 11.29 -2.97
CA ARG A 94 -11.23 11.51 -1.52
C ARG A 94 -10.63 10.31 -0.77
N ALA A 95 -10.87 9.08 -1.25
CA ALA A 95 -10.25 7.89 -0.68
C ALA A 95 -8.71 7.93 -0.76
N VAL A 96 -8.14 8.41 -1.88
CA VAL A 96 -6.69 8.58 -2.03
C VAL A 96 -6.13 9.56 -0.99
N GLN A 97 -6.83 10.66 -0.71
CA GLN A 97 -6.39 11.63 0.29
C GLN A 97 -6.43 11.06 1.72
N ILE A 98 -7.52 10.36 2.06
CA ILE A 98 -7.70 9.74 3.37
C ILE A 98 -6.65 8.64 3.58
N LEU A 99 -6.42 7.82 2.55
CA LEU A 99 -5.53 6.65 2.60
C LEU A 99 -4.08 6.94 2.19
N ALA A 100 -3.70 8.21 2.11
CA ALA A 100 -2.32 8.59 1.86
C ALA A 100 -1.38 8.01 2.95
N PRO A 101 -0.11 7.67 2.62
CA PRO A 101 0.86 7.27 3.63
C PRO A 101 0.95 8.29 4.78
N SER A 102 1.17 7.81 6.00
CA SER A 102 1.54 8.66 7.12
C SER A 102 2.98 9.18 6.98
N GLU A 103 3.25 10.38 7.50
CA GLU A 103 4.59 10.99 7.56
C GLU A 103 5.39 10.53 8.78
#